data_AF-A0A527H3D2-F1
#
_entry.id   AF-A0A527H3D2-F1
#
_cell.length_a   1.000
_cell.length_b   1.000
_cell.length_c   1.000
_cell.angle_alpha   90.00
_cell.angle_beta   90.00
_cell.angle_gamma   90.00
#
_symmetry.space_group_name_H-M   'P 1'
#
loop_
_entity.id
_entity.type
_entity.pdbx_description
1 polymer ?
#
loop_
_entity_poly.entity_id
_entity_poly.type
_entity_poly.pdbx_seq_one_letter_code
_entity_poly.pdbx_strand_id
1 'polypeptide(L)'
;MIMHRGSSLLHIWQGIEALFPDVRAEISFRLSLLIAQLAKDVARRSETYQRCRKSYDHRSQAAHGGQLQKGPEAWVEGWNLLCLCMKAIMARGNLPNEQDLIGEALI
;
A
#
# COMPACT_ATOMS: atom_id res chain seq x y z
N MET A 1 23.71 10.83 -8.63
CA MET A 1 23.20 10.90 -7.24
C MET A 1 22.32 9.69 -7.01
N ILE A 2 22.86 8.62 -6.42
CA ILE A 2 22.11 7.40 -6.12
C ILE A 2 21.32 7.69 -4.84
N MET A 3 20.14 8.27 -4.99
CA MET A 3 19.22 8.45 -3.87
C MET A 3 18.87 7.05 -3.33
N HIS A 4 19.03 6.83 -2.02
CA HIS A 4 18.79 5.54 -1.37
C HIS A 4 17.34 5.08 -1.61
N ARG A 5 17.13 4.26 -2.67
CA ARG A 5 15.80 3.79 -3.09
C ARG A 5 15.03 3.09 -1.96
N GLY A 6 15.74 2.45 -1.03
CA GLY A 6 15.17 1.89 0.20
C GLY A 6 14.49 2.95 1.07
N SER A 7 15.19 4.04 1.38
CA SER A 7 14.62 5.15 2.17
C SER A 7 13.44 5.81 1.45
N SER A 8 13.52 6.01 0.13
CA SER A 8 12.39 6.55 -0.64
C SER A 8 11.19 5.60 -0.64
N LEU A 9 11.40 4.28 -0.75
CA LEU A 9 10.34 3.28 -0.61
C LEU A 9 9.68 3.32 0.77
N LEU A 10 10.47 3.53 1.83
CA LEU A 10 9.94 3.70 3.19
C LEU A 10 9.03 4.93 3.28
N HIS A 11 9.40 6.06 2.68
CA HIS A 11 8.55 7.26 2.66
C HIS A 11 7.26 7.06 1.86
N ILE A 12 7.32 6.36 0.73
CA ILE A 12 6.12 6.01 -0.04
C ILE A 12 5.16 5.18 0.83
N TRP A 13 5.69 4.15 1.49
CA TRP A 13 4.88 3.30 2.34
C TRP A 13 4.40 3.99 3.61
N GLN A 14 5.16 4.92 4.17
CA GLN A 14 4.70 5.77 5.27
C GLN A 14 3.47 6.59 4.84
N GLY A 15 3.44 7.09 3.60
CA GLY A 15 2.28 7.76 3.04
C GLY A 15 1.06 6.82 2.88
N ILE A 16 1.30 5.58 2.45
CA ILE A 16 0.24 4.56 2.35
C ILE A 16 -0.28 4.16 3.74
N GLU A 17 0.60 3.93 4.70
CA GLU A 17 0.27 3.58 6.09
C GLU A 17 -0.52 4.69 6.78
N ALA A 18 -0.22 5.96 6.48
CA ALA A 18 -0.94 7.11 7.03
C ALA A 18 -2.41 7.19 6.58
N LEU A 19 -2.81 6.48 5.52
CA LEU A 19 -4.22 6.36 5.13
C LEU A 19 -5.01 5.45 6.08
N PHE A 20 -4.31 4.63 6.88
CA PHE A 20 -4.92 3.62 7.76
C PHE A 20 -4.26 3.66 9.16
N PRO A 21 -4.40 4.76 9.90
CA PRO A 21 -3.68 5.01 11.16
C PRO A 21 -4.01 4.01 12.28
N ASP A 22 -5.13 3.28 12.20
CA ASP A 22 -5.56 2.37 13.27
C ASP A 22 -5.03 0.92 13.10
N VAL A 23 -4.28 0.65 12.04
CA VAL A 23 -3.70 -0.67 11.77
C VAL A 23 -2.44 -0.92 12.61
N ARG A 24 -2.59 -1.67 13.72
CA ARG A 24 -1.48 -1.98 14.66
C ARG A 24 -1.02 -3.44 14.69
N ALA A 25 -1.82 -4.35 14.17
CA ALA A 25 -1.55 -5.79 14.18
C ALA A 25 -1.80 -6.36 12.78
N GLU A 26 -1.12 -7.45 12.45
CA GLU A 26 -1.25 -8.12 11.15
C GLU A 26 -1.08 -7.16 9.97
N ILE A 27 -0.13 -6.22 10.09
CA ILE A 27 -0.03 -5.02 9.24
C ILE A 27 -0.05 -5.37 7.74
N SER A 28 0.78 -6.31 7.31
CA SER A 28 0.84 -6.76 5.90
C SER A 28 -0.54 -7.23 5.40
N PHE A 29 -1.25 -8.02 6.20
CA PHE A 29 -2.58 -8.54 5.85
C PHE A 29 -3.63 -7.43 5.81
N ARG A 30 -3.75 -6.65 6.91
CA ARG A 30 -4.80 -5.64 7.05
C ARG A 30 -4.63 -4.48 6.06
N LEU A 31 -3.41 -3.99 5.88
CA LEU A 31 -3.15 -2.96 4.85
C LEU A 31 -3.49 -3.48 3.45
N SER A 32 -3.07 -4.71 3.12
CA SER A 32 -3.39 -5.29 1.81
C SER A 32 -4.88 -5.44 1.57
N LEU A 33 -5.65 -5.82 2.60
CA LEU A 33 -7.10 -5.91 2.52
C LEU A 33 -7.75 -4.53 2.34
N LEU A 34 -7.36 -3.56 3.14
CA LEU A 34 -7.90 -2.20 3.10
C LEU A 34 -7.57 -1.49 1.78
N ILE A 35 -6.34 -1.63 1.28
CA ILE A 35 -5.94 -1.07 -0.02
C ILE A 35 -6.69 -1.74 -1.17
N ALA A 36 -6.84 -3.06 -1.13
CA ALA A 36 -7.64 -3.78 -2.13
C ALA A 36 -9.10 -3.34 -2.12
N GLN A 37 -9.67 -3.11 -0.94
CA GLN A 37 -11.04 -2.62 -0.80
C GLN A 37 -11.18 -1.17 -1.24
N LEU A 38 -10.24 -0.31 -0.85
CA LEU A 38 -10.16 1.08 -1.29
C LEU A 38 -10.18 1.16 -2.82
N ALA A 39 -9.38 0.34 -3.49
CA ALA A 39 -9.22 0.34 -4.93
C ALA A 39 -10.25 -0.49 -5.71
N LYS A 40 -11.29 -1.05 -5.08
CA LYS A 40 -12.18 -2.05 -5.69
C LYS A 40 -12.86 -1.60 -6.99
N ASP A 41 -13.15 -0.31 -7.12
CA ASP A 41 -13.86 0.27 -8.28
C ASP A 41 -12.90 0.69 -9.41
N VAL A 42 -11.59 0.70 -9.15
CA VAL A 42 -10.55 1.12 -10.11
C VAL A 42 -9.53 0.02 -10.43
N ALA A 43 -9.53 -1.09 -9.67
CA ALA A 43 -8.64 -2.24 -9.85
C ALA A 43 -9.24 -3.52 -9.26
N ARG A 44 -8.79 -4.68 -9.76
CA ARG A 44 -9.25 -5.98 -9.26
C ARG A 44 -8.75 -6.22 -7.83
N ARG A 45 -9.67 -6.38 -6.89
CA ARG A 45 -9.37 -6.57 -5.44
C ARG A 45 -8.31 -7.65 -5.17
N SER A 46 -8.47 -8.84 -5.75
CA SER A 46 -7.56 -9.97 -5.50
C SER A 46 -6.13 -9.69 -5.99
N GLU A 47 -6.00 -9.03 -7.13
CA GLU A 47 -4.70 -8.64 -7.69
C GLU A 47 -4.04 -7.55 -6.83
N THR A 48 -4.80 -6.51 -6.49
CA THR A 48 -4.32 -5.42 -5.62
C THR A 48 -3.83 -5.95 -4.27
N TYR A 49 -4.56 -6.90 -3.67
CA TYR A 49 -4.15 -7.54 -2.42
C TYR A 49 -2.79 -8.23 -2.54
N GLN A 50 -2.59 -9.06 -3.58
CA GLN A 50 -1.33 -9.78 -3.78
C GLN A 50 -0.16 -8.84 -4.04
N ARG A 51 -0.40 -7.81 -4.87
CA ARG A 51 0.59 -6.77 -5.16
C ARG A 51 0.99 -6.01 -3.90
N CYS A 52 0.01 -5.61 -3.10
CA CYS A 52 0.23 -4.92 -1.84
C CYS A 52 1.06 -5.76 -0.86
N ARG A 53 0.71 -7.03 -0.67
CA ARG A 53 1.44 -7.94 0.22
C ARG A 53 2.90 -8.07 -0.18
N LYS A 54 3.16 -8.31 -1.47
CA LYS A 54 4.53 -8.41 -2.01
C LYS A 54 5.31 -7.09 -1.87
N SER A 55 4.66 -5.96 -2.11
CA SER A 55 5.29 -4.64 -1.94
C SER A 55 5.60 -4.34 -0.47
N TYR A 56 4.74 -4.77 0.45
CA TYR A 56 4.97 -4.65 1.90
C TYR A 56 6.18 -5.48 2.34
N ASP A 57 6.38 -6.67 1.77
CA ASP A 57 7.57 -7.48 2.05
C ASP A 57 8.86 -6.74 1.64
N HIS A 58 8.87 -6.05 0.50
CA HIS A 58 10.02 -5.21 0.09
C HIS A 58 10.22 -4.02 1.02
N ARG A 59 9.14 -3.37 1.47
CA ARG A 59 9.20 -2.31 2.49
C ARG A 59 9.79 -2.81 3.80
N SER A 60 9.35 -3.98 4.27
CA SER A 60 9.84 -4.61 5.49
C SER A 60 11.34 -4.88 5.39
N GLN A 61 11.80 -5.44 4.26
CA GLN A 61 13.22 -5.63 3.99
C GLN A 61 14.00 -4.32 4.02
N ALA A 62 13.49 -3.27 3.39
CA ALA A 62 14.13 -1.95 3.38
C ALA A 62 14.23 -1.33 4.79
N ALA A 63 13.23 -1.54 5.64
CA ALA A 63 13.21 -1.03 7.02
C ALA A 63 14.27 -1.69 7.91
N HIS A 64 14.57 -2.97 7.65
CA HIS A 64 15.59 -3.73 8.37
C HIS A 64 17.01 -3.57 7.79
N GLY A 65 17.23 -2.59 6.90
CA GLY A 65 18.52 -2.36 6.26
C GLY A 65 18.90 -3.44 5.23
N GLY A 66 17.96 -4.30 4.85
CA GLY A 66 18.13 -5.23 3.75
C GLY A 66 18.36 -4.44 2.46
N GLN A 67 19.37 -4.84 1.67
CA GLN A 67 19.49 -4.33 0.31
C GLN A 67 18.22 -4.73 -0.45
N LEU A 68 17.56 -3.76 -1.09
CA LEU A 68 16.51 -4.06 -2.05
C LEU A 68 17.14 -4.90 -3.17
N GLN A 69 17.04 -6.22 -3.07
CA GLN A 69 17.75 -7.15 -3.96
C GLN A 69 17.19 -7.16 -5.40
N LYS A 70 16.24 -6.28 -5.71
CA LYS A 70 15.50 -6.26 -6.98
C LYS A 70 15.36 -4.85 -7.50
N GLY A 71 16.33 -4.43 -8.32
CA GLY A 71 16.28 -3.31 -9.27
C GLY A 71 15.42 -2.09 -8.88
N PRO A 72 14.88 -1.32 -9.85
CA PRO A 72 13.91 -0.26 -9.57
C PRO A 72 12.49 -0.79 -9.30
N GLU A 73 12.21 -2.07 -9.53
CA GLU A 73 10.84 -2.60 -9.59
C GLU A 73 10.10 -2.52 -8.26
N ALA A 74 10.79 -2.79 -7.14
CA ALA A 74 10.20 -2.69 -5.81
C ALA A 74 9.76 -1.24 -5.50
N TRP A 75 10.56 -0.26 -5.93
CA TRP A 75 10.24 1.15 -5.77
C TRP A 75 9.07 1.57 -6.67
N VAL A 76 9.10 1.15 -7.95
CA VAL A 76 8.03 1.44 -8.92
C VAL A 76 6.71 0.85 -8.46
N GLU A 77 6.71 -0.36 -7.90
CA GLU A 77 5.50 -0.97 -7.37
C GLU A 77 4.94 -0.22 -6.16
N GLY A 78 5.80 0.20 -5.23
CA GLY A 78 5.40 1.07 -4.12
C GLY A 78 4.76 2.37 -4.61
N TRP A 79 5.39 3.04 -5.57
CA TRP A 79 4.88 4.28 -6.17
C TRP A 79 3.52 4.05 -6.86
N ASN A 80 3.40 2.96 -7.64
CA ASN A 80 2.16 2.60 -8.32
C ASN A 80 1.01 2.33 -7.33
N LEU A 81 1.29 1.69 -6.18
CA LEU A 81 0.29 1.47 -5.14
C LEU A 81 -0.16 2.79 -4.50
N LEU A 82 0.77 3.71 -4.20
CA LEU A 82 0.42 5.03 -3.70
C LEU A 82 -0.49 5.78 -4.70
N CYS A 83 -0.11 5.80 -5.99
CA CYS A 83 -0.93 6.40 -7.03
C CYS A 83 -2.30 5.72 -7.16
N LEU A 84 -2.38 4.40 -7.00
CA LEU A 84 -3.64 3.66 -7.01
C LEU A 84 -4.54 4.09 -5.84
N CYS A 85 -4.00 4.19 -4.62
CA CYS A 85 -4.74 4.69 -3.46
C CYS A 85 -5.27 6.11 -3.73
N MET A 86 -4.43 7.02 -4.24
CA MET A 86 -4.85 8.39 -4.55
C MET A 86 -5.96 8.42 -5.61
N LYS A 87 -5.84 7.64 -6.68
CA LYS A 87 -6.88 7.52 -7.72
C LYS A 87 -8.19 6.99 -7.15
N ALA A 88 -8.13 5.99 -6.27
CA ALA A 88 -9.30 5.41 -5.63
C ALA A 88 -10.00 6.41 -4.70
N ILE A 89 -9.23 7.17 -3.91
CA ILE A 89 -9.75 8.25 -3.06
C ILE A 89 -10.43 9.33 -3.92
N MET A 90 -9.79 9.74 -5.01
CA MET A 90 -10.36 10.73 -5.94
C MET A 90 -11.63 10.21 -6.63
N ALA A 91 -11.67 8.95 -7.03
CA ALA A 91 -12.84 8.34 -7.66
C ALA A 91 -14.02 8.21 -6.69
N ARG A 92 -13.76 7.92 -5.40
CA ARG A 92 -14.79 7.90 -4.35
C ARG A 92 -15.27 9.31 -3.97
N GLY A 93 -14.39 10.31 -4.03
CA GLY A 93 -14.68 11.70 -3.65
C GLY A 93 -14.46 12.02 -2.17
N ASN A 94 -14.01 11.05 -1.37
CA ASN A 94 -13.61 11.24 0.02
C ASN A 94 -12.51 10.23 0.43
N LEU A 95 -11.81 10.53 1.51
CA LEU A 95 -10.93 9.59 2.20
C LEU A 95 -11.80 8.76 3.18
N PRO A 96 -12.03 7.46 2.92
CA PRO A 96 -12.77 6.61 3.85
C PRO A 96 -11.91 6.31 5.08
N ASN A 97 -12.56 6.06 6.21
CA ASN A 97 -11.89 5.41 7.34
C ASN A 97 -11.89 3.88 7.18
N GLU A 98 -11.17 3.18 8.05
CA GLU A 98 -11.05 1.73 8.02
C GLU A 98 -12.38 1.00 8.25
N GLN A 99 -13.28 1.56 9.08
CA GLN A 99 -14.60 0.98 9.34
C GLN A 99 -15.49 1.05 8.13
N ASP A 100 -15.47 2.16 7.38
CA ASP A 100 -16.21 2.32 6.12
C ASP A 100 -15.81 1.21 5.14
N LEU A 101 -14.50 1.03 4.94
CA LEU A 101 -13.97 0.01 4.03
C LEU A 101 -14.34 -1.40 4.46
N ILE A 102 -14.23 -1.71 5.75
CA ILE A 102 -14.60 -3.03 6.29
C ILE A 102 -16.09 -3.28 6.12
N GLY A 103 -16.94 -2.30 6.45
CA GLY A 103 -18.39 -2.39 6.29
C GLY A 103 -18.78 -2.68 4.84
N GLU A 104 -18.19 -1.96 3.90
CA GLU A 104 -18.39 -2.18 2.46
C GLU A 104 -17.94 -3.56 1.96
N ALA A 105 -17.07 -4.26 2.67
CA ALA A 105 -16.55 -5.57 2.26
C ALA A 105 -17.44 -6.74 2.73
N LEU A 106 -18.36 -6.49 3.65
CA LEU A 106 -19.26 -7.48 4.27
C LEU A 106 -20.67 -7.48 3.67
N ILE A 107 -20.95 -6.53 2.77
CA ILE A 107 -22.19 -6.40 2.00
C ILE A 107 -21.99 -7.07 0.64
#